data_AF-A0AAD6HAA4-F1
#
_entry.id   AF-A0AAD6HAA4-F1
#
_cell.length_a   1.000
_cell.length_b   1.000
_cell.length_c   1.000
_cell.angle_alpha   90.00
_cell.angle_beta   90.00
_cell.angle_gamma   90.00
#
_symmetry.space_group_name_H-M   'P 1'
#
loop_
_entity.id
_entity.type
_entity.pdbx_description
1 polymer ?
#
loop_
_entity_poly.entity_id
_entity_poly.type
_entity_poly.pdbx_seq_one_letter_code
_entity_poly.pdbx_strand_id
1 'polypeptide(L)' 'MCQWLPMPIWANFIETGNPNGADTTVEWPAVSTTKKSIHHVGDGWDPIPIAWSKKVALYKDWFATSTS' A
#
# COMPACT_ATOMS: atom_id res chain seq x y z
N MET A 1 4.01 21.30 13.21
CA MET A 1 3.25 20.03 13.15
C MET A 1 4.23 18.99 12.64
N CYS A 2 4.74 18.11 13.52
CA CYS A 2 5.91 17.28 13.22
C CYS A 2 5.53 16.02 12.41
N GLN A 3 6.32 15.77 11.36
CA GLN A 3 6.18 14.71 10.34
C GLN A 3 6.54 13.29 10.86
N TRP A 4 6.03 12.88 12.02
CA TRP A 4 6.32 11.56 12.61
C TRP A 4 5.06 10.68 12.75
N LEU A 5 4.40 10.38 11.63
CA LEU A 5 3.30 9.41 11.57
C LEU A 5 3.67 7.90 11.48
N PRO A 6 4.93 7.40 11.46
CA PRO A 6 5.16 5.97 11.23
C PRO A 6 4.95 5.09 12.46
N MET A 7 5.10 5.59 13.69
CA MET A 7 5.26 4.72 14.86
C MET A 7 4.00 3.91 15.23
N PRO A 8 2.78 4.48 15.24
CA PRO A 8 1.55 3.74 15.56
C PRO A 8 1.31 2.54 14.62
N ILE A 9 1.42 2.77 13.31
CA ILE A 9 1.15 1.74 12.29
C ILE A 9 2.09 0.53 12.41
N TRP A 10 3.37 0.77 12.71
CA TRP A 10 4.33 -0.31 12.89
C TRP A 10 4.15 -1.06 14.20
N ALA A 11 3.85 -0.36 15.30
CA ALA A 11 3.58 -0.99 16.59
C ALA A 11 2.36 -1.92 16.51
N ASN A 12 1.25 -1.41 15.95
CA ASN A 12 0.02 -2.19 15.76
C ASN A 12 0.26 -3.42 14.88
N PHE A 13 1.01 -3.27 13.79
CA PHE A 13 1.33 -4.39 12.91
C PHE A 13 2.18 -5.47 13.59
N ILE A 14 3.18 -5.08 14.39
CA ILE A 14 4.02 -6.03 15.15
C ILE A 14 3.19 -6.77 16.19
N GLU A 15 2.28 -6.09 16.88
CA GLU A 15 1.47 -6.67 17.95
C GLU A 15 0.34 -7.56 17.42
N THR A 16 -0.34 -7.13 16.35
CA THR A 16 -1.62 -7.73 15.93
C THR A 16 -1.64 -8.27 14.50
N GLY A 17 -0.61 -7.98 13.70
CA GLY A 17 -0.62 -8.22 12.25
C GLY A 17 -1.54 -7.28 11.46
N ASN A 18 -2.22 -6.34 12.13
CA ASN A 18 -3.05 -5.31 11.52
C ASN A 18 -2.42 -3.93 11.80
N PRO A 19 -2.05 -3.15 10.78
CA PRO A 19 -1.45 -1.84 10.99
C PRO A 19 -2.45 -0.81 11.56
N ASN A 20 -3.75 -1.08 11.51
CA ASN A 20 -4.80 -0.15 11.92
C ASN A 20 -5.15 -0.28 13.40
N GLY A 21 -5.31 0.85 14.09
CA GLY A 21 -5.63 0.94 15.52
C GLY A 21 -6.29 2.27 15.90
N ALA A 22 -6.70 2.43 17.17
CA ALA A 22 -7.33 3.66 17.66
C ALA A 22 -6.40 4.89 17.60
N ASP A 23 -5.10 4.66 17.52
CA ASP A 23 -4.02 5.63 17.40
C ASP A 23 -3.59 5.92 15.94
N THR A 24 -4.26 5.29 14.97
CA THR A 24 -4.03 5.54 13.53
C THR A 24 -5.02 6.56 12.98
N THR A 25 -4.53 7.50 12.18
CA THR A 25 -5.36 8.58 11.59
C THR A 25 -5.83 8.26 10.17
N VAL A 26 -5.18 7.31 9.50
CA VAL A 26 -5.49 6.91 8.13
C VAL A 26 -5.53 5.40 8.04
N GLU A 27 -6.61 4.88 7.46
CA GLU A 27 -6.81 3.44 7.29
C GLU A 27 -5.92 2.89 6.17
N TRP A 28 -5.23 1.80 6.47
CA TRP A 28 -4.52 0.95 5.53
C TRP A 28 -5.30 -0.36 5.32
N PRO A 29 -6.18 -0.44 4.32
CA PRO A 29 -6.98 -1.63 4.07
C PRO A 29 -6.14 -2.78 3.50
N ALA A 30 -6.59 -4.01 3.75
CA ALA A 30 -6.02 -5.20 3.12
C ALA A 30 -6.16 -5.16 1.59
N VAL A 31 -5.24 -5.83 0.90
CA VAL A 31 -5.25 -5.91 -0.57
C VAL A 31 -6.55 -6.55 -1.07
N SER A 32 -7.09 -6.03 -2.18
CA SER A 32 -8.27 -6.60 -2.85
C SER A 32 -8.09 -6.60 -4.36
N THR A 33 -8.84 -7.46 -5.06
CA THR A 33 -8.84 -7.51 -6.53
C THR A 33 -9.52 -6.28 -7.15
N THR A 34 -10.40 -5.62 -6.41
CA THR A 34 -11.19 -4.47 -6.84
C THR A 34 -10.51 -3.13 -6.61
N LYS A 35 -9.66 -3.01 -5.57
CA LYS A 35 -8.91 -1.78 -5.25
C LYS A 35 -7.42 -2.07 -5.24
N LYS A 36 -6.72 -1.59 -6.28
CA LYS A 36 -5.27 -1.74 -6.46
C LYS A 36 -4.55 -0.51 -5.92
N SER A 37 -4.59 -0.33 -4.61
CA SER A 37 -3.92 0.77 -3.91
C SER A 37 -2.84 0.25 -2.95
N ILE A 38 -1.88 1.11 -2.67
CA ILE A 38 -0.89 0.95 -1.60
C ILE A 38 -1.05 2.12 -0.63
N HIS A 39 -0.57 1.99 0.60
CA HIS A 39 -0.45 3.12 1.51
C HIS A 39 0.84 3.88 1.20
N HIS A 40 0.74 5.18 0.90
CA HIS A 40 1.91 6.03 0.68
C HIS A 40 2.54 6.34 2.03
N VAL A 41 3.82 5.99 2.19
CA VAL A 41 4.60 6.28 3.40
C VAL A 41 5.78 7.19 3.04
N GLY A 42 6.08 8.21 3.86
CA GLY A 42 7.14 9.18 3.62
C GLY A 42 6.58 10.58 3.34
N ASP A 43 6.69 11.04 2.09
CA ASP A 43 6.23 12.38 1.66
C ASP A 43 4.70 12.50 1.56
N GLY A 44 3.97 11.44 1.87
CA GLY A 44 2.53 11.42 2.06
C GLY A 44 2.12 10.31 3.02
N TRP A 45 0.85 10.33 3.43
CA TRP A 45 0.31 9.40 4.42
C TRP A 45 -1.13 8.98 4.09
N ASP A 46 -1.35 8.54 2.85
CA ASP A 46 -2.68 8.23 2.30
C ASP A 46 -2.63 7.11 1.25
N PRO A 47 -3.76 6.45 0.93
CA PRO A 47 -3.83 5.48 -0.14
C PRO A 47 -3.53 6.10 -1.52
N ILE A 48 -2.65 5.48 -2.30
CA ILE A 48 -2.37 5.83 -3.70
C ILE A 48 -2.50 4.61 -4.61
N PRO A 49 -2.81 4.76 -5.91
CA PRO A 49 -2.82 3.64 -6.85
C PRO A 49 -1.44 2.96 -6.93
N ILE A 50 -1.43 1.62 -6.95
CA ILE A 50 -0.18 0.81 -6.99
C ILE A 50 0.73 1.17 -8.17
N ALA A 51 0.10 1.46 -9.31
CA ALA A 51 0.74 1.89 -10.54
C ALA A 51 -0.34 2.32 -11.55
N TRP A 52 0.09 3.00 -12.61
CA TRP A 52 -0.78 3.24 -13.76
C TRP A 52 -1.13 1.92 -14.46
N SER A 53 -2.41 1.71 -14.76
CA SER A 53 -2.94 0.45 -15.30
C SER A 53 -2.24 -0.01 -16.58
N LYS A 54 -1.85 0.91 -17.47
CA LYS A 54 -1.13 0.57 -18.71
C LYS A 54 0.26 0.02 -18.46
N LYS A 55 0.96 0.51 -17.43
CA LYS A 55 2.29 -0.01 -17.05
C LYS A 55 2.17 -1.44 -16.51
N VAL A 56 1.15 -1.73 -15.71
CA VAL A 56 0.89 -3.09 -15.21
C VAL A 56 0.56 -4.05 -16.36
N ALA A 57 -0.26 -3.62 -17.33
CA ALA A 57 -0.59 -4.44 -18.49
C ALA A 57 0.66 -4.77 -19.33
N LEU A 58 1.48 -3.76 -19.64
CA LEU A 58 2.73 -3.93 -20.40
C LEU A 58 3.63 -5.02 -19.82
N TYR A 59 3.88 -4.99 -18.49
CA TYR A 59 4.73 -6.01 -17.87
C TYR A 59 4.08 -7.39 -17.87
N LYS A 60 2.76 -7.49 -17.67
CA LYS A 60 2.05 -8.78 -17.76
C LYS A 60 2.18 -9.40 -19.15
N ASP A 61 2.00 -8.58 -20.19
CA ASP A 61 2.12 -9.03 -21.58
C ASP A 61 3.55 -9.47 -21.89
N TRP A 62 4.55 -8.67 -21.47
CA TRP A 62 5.96 -9.00 -21.67
C TRP A 62 6.37 -10.31 -20.99
N PHE A 63 5.97 -10.54 -19.75
CA PHE A 63 6.26 -11.81 -19.06
C PHE A 63 5.56 -13.00 -19.71
N ALA A 64 4.32 -12.83 -20.21
CA ALA A 64 3.62 -13.88 -20.94
C ALA A 64 4.38 -14.30 -22.21
N THR A 65 5.05 -13.36 -22.89
CA THR A 65 5.89 -13.66 -24.06
C THR A 65 7.26 -14.26 -23.74
N SER A 66 7.73 -14.16 -22.49
CA SER A 66 9.09 -14.58 -22.09
C SER A 66 9.18 -16.01 -21.56
N THR A 67 8.06 -16.74 -21.53
CA THR A 67 7.96 -18.17 -21.16
C THR A 67 7.77 -19.09 -22.38
N SER A 68 8.10 -18.63 -23.59
CA SER A 68 8.15 -19.43 -24.82
C SER A 68 9.57 -19.69 -25.29
#